data_AF-A0A3D5RW26-F1
#
_entry.id   AF-A0A3D5RW26-F1
#
_cell.length_a   1.000
_cell.length_b   1.000
_cell.length_c   1.000
_cell.angle_alpha   90.00
_cell.angle_beta   90.00
_cell.angle_gamma   90.00
#
_symmetry.space_group_name_H-M   'P 1'
#
loop_
_entity.id
_entity.type
_entity.pdbx_description
1 polymer ?
#
loop_
_entity_poly.entity_id
_entity_poly.type
_entity_poly.pdbx_seq_one_letter_code
_entity_poly.pdbx_strand_id
1 'polypeptide(L)'
;MNPAHVQNVRRYKSSITMNGKTVKKYIKELGHEPRHDVDALAYAFNTLAEEENCDAFALMKLMLDDWPIPELYTHSYGFHTSNGRELIESMEAYYYNYEGSLE
;
A
#
# COMPACT_ATOMS: atom_id res chain seq x y z
N MET A 1 -17.73 29.64 10.27
CA MET A 1 -16.80 28.94 9.37
C MET A 1 -15.50 28.73 10.14
N ASN A 2 -15.16 27.47 10.44
CA ASN A 2 -14.06 27.12 11.33
C ASN A 2 -12.77 26.96 10.49
N PRO A 3 -11.66 27.65 10.82
CA PRO A 3 -10.45 27.72 9.98
C PRO A 3 -9.52 26.50 10.05
N ALA A 4 -10.02 25.33 10.48
CA ALA A 4 -9.20 24.14 10.72
C ALA A 4 -9.04 23.18 9.51
N HIS A 5 -9.62 23.51 8.35
CA HIS A 5 -9.62 22.61 7.18
C HIS A 5 -8.52 22.89 6.14
N VAL A 6 -7.50 23.69 6.49
CA VAL A 6 -6.42 24.05 5.56
C VAL A 6 -5.04 23.83 6.19
N GLN A 7 -4.83 22.68 6.83
CA GLN A 7 -3.48 22.21 7.16
C GLN A 7 -3.41 20.70 6.94
N ASN A 8 -2.80 20.29 5.82
CA ASN A 8 -1.92 19.12 5.69
C ASN A 8 -1.69 18.64 4.25
N VAL A 9 -2.16 19.36 3.24
CA VAL A 9 -1.75 19.13 1.84
C VAL A 9 -0.35 19.71 1.57
N ARG A 10 0.71 19.09 2.11
CA ARG A 10 2.10 19.14 1.60
C ARG A 10 3.09 18.53 2.60
N ARG A 11 3.14 17.20 2.66
CA ARG A 11 4.39 16.51 3.02
C ARG A 11 4.55 15.14 2.37
N TYR A 12 3.96 14.92 1.19
CA TYR A 12 4.24 13.76 0.34
C TYR A 12 5.50 14.01 -0.51
N LYS A 13 6.63 14.20 0.16
CA LYS A 13 7.96 14.05 -0.43
C LYS A 13 8.90 13.54 0.65
N SER A 14 8.64 12.33 1.10
CA SER A 14 9.68 11.53 1.74
C SER A 14 9.95 10.37 0.80
N SER A 15 11.04 10.47 0.06
CA SER A 15 11.61 9.38 -0.76
C SER A 15 12.09 8.25 0.15
N ILE A 16 11.16 7.59 0.83
CA ILE A 16 11.38 6.37 1.58
C ILE A 16 10.74 5.28 0.73
N THR A 17 11.53 4.70 -0.16
CA THR A 17 11.17 3.47 -0.85
C THR A 17 11.00 2.38 0.21
N MET A 18 9.80 1.82 0.31
CA MET A 18 9.54 0.69 1.20
C MET A 18 10.39 -0.50 0.78
N ASN A 19 10.89 -1.28 1.74
CA ASN A 19 11.72 -2.46 1.48
C ASN A 19 11.13 -3.70 2.17
N GLY A 20 11.55 -4.90 1.78
CA GLY A 20 10.98 -6.13 2.32
C GLY A 20 11.18 -6.31 3.83
N LYS A 21 12.21 -5.68 4.42
CA LYS A 21 12.39 -5.70 5.89
C LYS A 21 11.27 -4.95 6.61
N THR A 22 10.81 -3.83 6.05
CA THR A 22 9.66 -3.07 6.60
C THR A 22 8.38 -3.90 6.50
N VAL A 23 8.11 -4.49 5.35
CA VAL A 23 6.93 -5.34 5.12
C VAL A 23 6.95 -6.55 6.08
N LYS A 24 8.09 -7.25 6.16
CA LYS A 24 8.29 -8.37 7.07
C LYS A 24 8.06 -8.00 8.53
N LYS A 25 8.57 -6.84 8.96
CA LYS A 25 8.38 -6.35 10.32
C LYS A 25 6.90 -6.11 10.60
N TYR A 26 6.20 -5.45 9.68
CA TYR A 26 4.78 -5.14 9.84
C TYR A 26 3.92 -6.41 9.93
N ILE A 27 4.14 -7.38 9.04
CA ILE A 27 3.43 -8.68 9.08
C ILE A 27 3.63 -9.37 10.44
N LYS A 28 4.85 -9.31 10.99
CA LYS A 28 5.15 -9.85 12.33
C LYS A 28 4.49 -9.06 13.45
N GLU A 29 4.38 -7.74 13.34
CA GLU A 29 3.67 -6.88 14.30
C GLU A 29 2.17 -7.20 14.32
N LEU A 30 1.59 -7.65 13.20
CA LEU A 30 0.23 -8.19 13.13
C LEU A 30 0.08 -9.60 13.75
N GLY A 31 1.19 -10.22 14.18
CA GLY A 31 1.19 -11.58 14.74
C GLY A 31 1.20 -12.69 13.69
N HIS A 32 1.53 -12.37 12.43
CA HIS A 32 1.61 -13.33 11.34
C HIS A 32 3.05 -13.60 10.90
N GLU A 33 3.29 -14.75 10.26
CA GLU A 33 4.55 -15.03 9.57
C GLU A 33 4.42 -14.72 8.07
N PRO A 34 5.41 -14.06 7.44
CA PRO A 34 5.37 -13.76 6.02
C PRO A 34 5.44 -15.06 5.20
N ARG A 35 4.40 -15.32 4.41
CA ARG A 35 4.33 -16.45 3.47
C ARG A 35 4.74 -16.10 2.05
N HIS A 36 4.58 -14.83 1.70
CA HIS A 36 4.95 -14.26 0.40
C HIS A 36 6.34 -13.64 0.45
N ASP A 37 6.95 -13.47 -0.73
CA ASP A 37 8.21 -12.74 -0.84
C ASP A 37 8.01 -11.28 -0.43
N VAL A 38 8.71 -10.87 0.63
CA VAL A 38 8.52 -9.56 1.24
C VAL A 38 9.12 -8.44 0.41
N ASP A 39 10.14 -8.74 -0.40
CA ASP A 39 10.78 -7.78 -1.30
C ASP A 39 9.91 -7.55 -2.55
N ALA A 40 9.27 -8.60 -3.08
CA ALA A 40 8.24 -8.52 -4.12
C ALA A 40 7.02 -7.71 -3.66
N LEU A 41 6.54 -7.93 -2.43
CA LEU A 41 5.48 -7.12 -1.84
C LEU A 41 5.89 -5.65 -1.73
N ALA A 42 7.09 -5.38 -1.22
CA ALA A 42 7.59 -4.01 -1.10
C ALA A 42 7.69 -3.32 -2.47
N TYR A 43 8.16 -4.02 -3.49
CA TYR A 43 8.20 -3.53 -4.86
C TYR A 43 6.79 -3.16 -5.35
N ALA A 44 5.85 -4.09 -5.26
CA ALA A 44 4.48 -3.87 -5.74
C ALA A 44 3.78 -2.71 -5.02
N PHE A 45 3.94 -2.58 -3.70
CA PHE A 45 3.40 -1.44 -2.96
C PHE A 45 4.00 -0.10 -3.38
N ASN A 46 5.32 -0.03 -3.63
CA ASN A 46 5.95 1.21 -4.09
C ASN A 46 5.50 1.58 -5.50
N THR A 47 5.44 0.61 -6.41
CA THR A 47 5.01 0.83 -7.80
C THR A 47 3.58 1.34 -7.84
N LEU A 48 2.66 0.67 -7.14
CA LEU A 48 1.27 1.08 -7.07
C LEU A 48 1.10 2.45 -6.39
N ALA A 49 1.90 2.73 -5.36
CA ALA A 49 1.92 4.04 -4.70
C ALA A 49 2.34 5.17 -5.64
N GLU A 50 3.31 4.91 -6.52
CA GLU A 50 3.76 5.89 -7.52
C GLU A 50 2.68 6.17 -8.57
N GLU A 51 2.02 5.12 -9.08
CA GLU A 51 0.93 5.26 -10.06
C GLU A 51 -0.29 5.99 -9.51
N GLU A 52 -0.71 5.60 -8.30
CA GLU A 52 -1.86 6.19 -7.62
C GLU A 52 -1.50 7.49 -6.89
N ASN A 53 -0.23 7.92 -6.96
CA ASN A 53 0.31 9.10 -6.28
C ASN A 53 -0.10 9.16 -4.79
N CYS A 54 0.06 8.03 -4.09
CA CYS A 54 -0.33 7.83 -2.69
C CYS A 54 0.83 7.25 -1.86
N ASP A 55 0.59 6.93 -0.58
CA ASP A 55 1.63 6.44 0.32
C ASP A 55 1.71 4.91 0.29
N ALA A 56 2.89 4.39 0.02
CA ALA A 56 3.12 2.94 -0.01
C ALA A 56 2.83 2.27 1.34
N PHE A 57 3.06 2.97 2.46
CA PHE A 57 2.75 2.44 3.79
C PHE A 57 1.24 2.46 4.07
N ALA A 58 0.50 3.44 3.55
CA ALA A 58 -0.96 3.44 3.55
C ALA A 58 -1.52 2.27 2.73
N LEU A 59 -0.99 2.01 1.53
CA LEU A 59 -1.36 0.82 0.72
C LEU A 59 -1.05 -0.49 1.45
N MET A 60 0.11 -0.60 2.09
CA MET A 60 0.46 -1.78 2.90
C MET A 60 -0.56 -2.01 4.02
N LYS A 61 -0.95 -0.96 4.75
CA LYS A 61 -1.96 -1.06 5.81
C LYS A 61 -3.33 -1.47 5.29
N LEU A 62 -3.74 -0.90 4.15
CA LEU A 62 -5.00 -1.26 3.51
C LEU A 62 -5.00 -2.75 3.10
N MET A 63 -3.92 -3.23 2.50
CA MET A 63 -3.84 -4.59 1.97
C MET A 63 -3.60 -5.66 3.04
N LEU A 64 -2.83 -5.36 4.09
CA LEU A 64 -2.47 -6.33 5.13
C LEU A 64 -3.35 -6.29 6.38
N ASP A 65 -3.99 -5.15 6.67
CA ASP A 65 -4.74 -4.91 7.91
C ASP A 65 -6.17 -4.37 7.66
N ASP A 66 -6.61 -4.30 6.40
CA ASP A 66 -7.89 -3.71 5.97
C ASP A 66 -8.11 -2.28 6.49
N TRP A 67 -7.00 -1.57 6.79
CA TRP A 67 -7.09 -0.25 7.41
C TRP A 67 -7.52 0.80 6.37
N PRO A 68 -8.59 1.58 6.60
CA PRO A 68 -9.08 2.53 5.62
C PRO A 68 -8.06 3.65 5.38
N ILE A 69 -7.88 4.05 4.12
CA ILE A 69 -7.06 5.20 3.70
C ILE A 69 -7.99 6.41 3.55
N PRO A 70 -7.99 7.38 4.49
CA PRO A 70 -8.92 8.50 4.47
C PRO A 70 -8.71 9.42 3.27
N GLU A 71 -7.48 9.52 2.76
CA GLU A 71 -7.10 10.39 1.64
C GLU A 71 -7.60 9.89 0.28
N LEU A 72 -7.89 8.59 0.13
CA LEU A 72 -8.39 7.98 -1.10
C LEU A 72 -9.92 7.83 -1.12
N TYR A 73 -10.65 8.51 -0.23
CA TYR A 73 -12.11 8.37 -0.08
C TYR A 73 -12.57 6.91 0.06
N THR A 74 -11.76 6.05 0.69
CA THR A 74 -12.14 4.65 0.99
C THR A 74 -13.13 4.55 2.15
N HIS A 75 -14.03 5.52 2.28
CA HIS A 75 -15.11 5.49 3.26
C HIS A 75 -16.07 4.33 2.90
N SER A 76 -15.89 3.23 3.63
CA SER A 76 -16.85 2.15 3.86
C SER A 76 -16.99 1.00 2.85
N TYR A 77 -16.13 0.85 1.83
CA TYR A 77 -16.23 -0.28 0.89
C TYR A 77 -14.93 -1.02 0.50
N GLY A 78 -13.77 -0.73 1.14
CA GLY A 78 -12.53 -1.51 0.96
C GLY A 78 -12.24 -1.94 -0.49
N PHE A 79 -11.94 -3.24 -0.67
CA PHE A 79 -11.71 -3.89 -1.98
C PHE A 79 -12.99 -4.28 -2.75
N HIS A 80 -14.17 -4.04 -2.19
CA HIS A 80 -15.44 -4.44 -2.82
C HIS A 80 -15.94 -3.43 -3.86
N THR A 81 -15.28 -2.27 -3.99
CA THR A 81 -15.55 -1.31 -5.07
C THR A 81 -14.82 -1.71 -6.36
N SER A 82 -15.28 -1.22 -7.51
CA SER A 82 -14.58 -1.41 -8.78
C SER A 82 -13.13 -0.93 -8.72
N ASN A 83 -12.88 0.20 -8.04
CA ASN A 83 -11.53 0.73 -7.81
C ASN A 83 -10.68 -0.17 -6.92
N GLY A 84 -11.28 -0.75 -5.87
CA GLY A 84 -10.60 -1.68 -4.97
C GLY A 84 -10.19 -2.98 -5.67
N ARG A 85 -10.98 -3.47 -6.63
CA ARG A 85 -10.62 -4.65 -7.43
C ARG A 85 -9.45 -4.36 -8.35
N GLU A 86 -9.46 -3.20 -9.01
CA GLU A 86 -8.36 -2.76 -9.87
C GLU A 86 -7.04 -2.65 -9.09
N LEU A 87 -7.08 -2.13 -7.86
CA LEU A 87 -5.91 -2.08 -6.98
C LEU A 87 -5.36 -3.49 -6.64
N ILE A 88 -6.23 -4.47 -6.41
CA ILE A 88 -5.78 -5.86 -6.17
C ILE A 88 -5.14 -6.45 -7.43
N GLU A 89 -5.80 -6.32 -8.58
CA GLU A 89 -5.30 -6.87 -9.85
C GLU A 89 -3.93 -6.28 -10.21
N SER A 90 -3.76 -4.96 -10.07
CA SER A 90 -2.48 -4.28 -10.28
C SER A 90 -1.42 -4.73 -9.28
N MET A 91 -1.77 -4.88 -7.99
CA MET A 91 -0.84 -5.37 -6.97
C MET A 91 -0.37 -6.81 -7.26
N GLU A 92 -1.28 -7.71 -7.63
CA GLU A 92 -0.93 -9.08 -8.02
C GLU A 92 -0.03 -9.10 -9.27
N ALA A 93 -0.36 -8.29 -10.28
CA ALA A 93 0.45 -8.17 -11.49
C ALA A 93 1.90 -7.73 -11.17
N TYR A 94 2.08 -6.73 -10.31
CA TYR A 94 3.40 -6.27 -9.91
C TYR A 94 4.16 -7.28 -9.05
N TYR A 95 3.46 -7.97 -8.15
CA TYR A 95 4.05 -9.02 -7.31
C TYR A 95 4.62 -10.16 -8.16
N TYR A 96 3.79 -10.75 -9.05
CA TYR A 96 4.22 -11.89 -9.86
C TYR A 96 5.21 -11.51 -10.97
N ASN A 97 5.17 -10.26 -11.46
CA ASN A 97 6.19 -9.77 -12.39
C ASN A 97 7.57 -9.74 -11.74
N TYR A 98 7.65 -9.29 -10.49
CA TYR A 98 8.90 -9.25 -9.74
C TYR A 98 9.37 -10.65 -9.33
N GLU A 99 8.48 -11.47 -8.78
CA GLU A 99 8.78 -12.85 -8.36
C GLU A 99 9.23 -13.72 -9.54
N GLY A 100 8.53 -13.66 -10.68
CA GLY A 100 8.87 -14.41 -11.89
C GLY A 100 10.10 -13.90 -12.64
N SER A 101 10.57 -12.67 -12.35
CA SER A 101 11.82 -12.13 -12.91
C SER A 101 13.08 -12.58 -12.15
N LEU A 102 12.91 -13.33 -11.06
CA LEU A 102 14.01 -13.87 -10.23
C LEU A 102 14.32 -15.36 -10.52
N GLU A 103 13.63 -15.98 -11.49
CA GLU A 103 13.95 -17.32 -12.04
C GLU A 103 14.94 -17.26 -13.22
#